data_AF-A0AAN7GTW7-F1
#
_entry.id   AF-A0AAN7GTW7-F1
#
_cell.length_a   1.000
_cell.length_b   1.000
_cell.length_c   1.000
_cell.angle_alpha   90.00
_cell.angle_beta   90.00
_cell.angle_gamma   90.00
#
_symmetry.space_group_name_H-M   'P 1'
#
loop_
_entity.id
_entity.type
_entity.pdbx_description
1 polymer ?
#
loop_
_entity_poly.entity_id
_entity_poly.type
_entity_poly.pdbx_seq_one_letter_code
_entity_poly.pdbx_strand_id
1 'polypeptide(L)'
;MNSGVSNLQRFLDSVTPIVPSTTLHQSHFHEINLPWHPPSTETVKYFKLKDLWDSYKEWSAFGACTRVVFSSGEAVKKYFVPHLSAIQIYTNKSLLPSSVKSEVSSNSTVEFESDAWSDDSGSDKLSGSPSNSSSKAWDNMSDDSNLDPAVSLHARERFGHIYLEFFESCSPNWRVPMMDKINELAKDRPALMTLRSMDLSPASWMAIAWYPIYHIPNVGSKGLSTCFLTYHTLSSAFLDNGKELELDDETETLKGTCPVDRADEEISLSPFGLATYKMQGDLWVNPLVTPEYLKFINLQNAAHSWLKQLNVNHPDLSFFTHHHSAS
;
A
#
# COMPACT_ATOMS: atom_id res chain seq x y z
N MET A 1 37.35 9.21 5.86
CA MET A 1 35.90 9.38 6.06
C MET A 1 35.23 8.17 5.44
N ASN A 2 34.79 7.19 6.24
CA ASN A 2 34.11 6.04 5.67
C ASN A 2 32.71 6.49 5.25
N SER A 3 32.46 6.54 3.95
CA SER A 3 31.13 6.63 3.33
C SER A 3 30.37 5.32 3.57
N GLY A 4 30.10 5.01 4.83
CA GLY A 4 29.33 3.84 5.21
C GLY A 4 27.84 4.09 5.01
N VAL A 5 27.13 3.08 4.51
CA VAL A 5 25.66 3.06 4.40
C VAL A 5 25.01 3.41 5.75
N SER A 6 24.09 4.39 5.79
CA SER A 6 23.33 4.74 7.00
C SER A 6 22.52 3.58 7.58
N ASN A 7 22.19 3.69 8.86
CA ASN A 7 21.31 2.71 9.52
C ASN A 7 19.90 2.72 8.93
N LEU A 8 19.40 3.88 8.47
CA LEU A 8 18.12 3.92 7.75
C LEU A 8 18.19 3.12 6.44
N GLN A 9 19.25 3.30 5.64
CA GLN A 9 19.37 2.54 4.39
C GLN A 9 19.48 1.04 4.67
N ARG A 10 20.27 0.62 5.66
CA ARG A 10 20.32 -0.79 6.10
C ARG A 10 18.96 -1.32 6.57
N PHE A 11 18.15 -0.48 7.20
CA PHE A 11 16.79 -0.85 7.57
C PHE A 11 15.94 -1.08 6.32
N LEU A 12 15.90 -0.10 5.40
CA LEU A 12 15.13 -0.19 4.16
C LEU A 12 15.52 -1.43 3.34
N ASP A 13 16.83 -1.70 3.19
CA ASP A 13 17.33 -2.88 2.49
C ASP A 13 16.88 -4.18 3.17
N SER A 14 16.90 -4.21 4.52
CA SER A 14 16.51 -5.41 5.28
C SER A 14 15.01 -5.72 5.30
N VAL A 15 14.17 -4.74 4.97
CA VAL A 15 12.69 -4.87 4.99
C VAL A 15 12.06 -4.77 3.60
N THR A 16 12.89 -4.72 2.55
CA THR A 16 12.43 -4.72 1.17
C THR A 16 12.22 -6.16 0.70
N PRO A 17 10.98 -6.59 0.43
CA PRO A 17 10.74 -7.95 -0.02
C PRO A 17 11.22 -8.11 -1.46
N ILE A 18 11.81 -9.27 -1.72
CA ILE A 18 12.26 -9.71 -3.03
C ILE A 18 11.38 -10.89 -3.43
N VAL A 19 10.71 -10.79 -4.57
CA VAL A 19 9.74 -11.78 -5.03
C VAL A 19 10.13 -12.33 -6.40
N PRO A 20 9.82 -13.61 -6.70
CA PRO A 20 9.97 -14.14 -8.04
C PRO A 20 9.16 -13.33 -9.04
N SER A 21 9.76 -13.07 -10.19
CA SER A 21 9.16 -12.36 -11.30
C SER A 21 8.80 -13.32 -12.43
N THR A 22 7.77 -12.97 -13.19
CA THR A 22 7.38 -13.65 -14.41
C THR A 22 7.22 -12.62 -15.51
N THR A 23 7.76 -12.92 -16.68
CA THR A 23 7.70 -12.03 -17.84
C THR A 23 6.55 -12.45 -18.75
N LEU A 24 5.70 -11.50 -19.14
CA LEU A 24 4.67 -11.69 -20.16
C LEU A 24 5.06 -10.96 -21.45
N HIS A 25 4.98 -11.65 -22.59
CA HIS A 25 5.30 -11.11 -23.92
C HIS A 25 4.08 -10.52 -24.64
N GLN A 26 4.35 -9.53 -25.50
CA GLN A 26 3.35 -8.68 -26.16
C GLN A 26 2.27 -9.41 -26.96
N SER A 27 2.58 -10.59 -27.49
CA SER A 27 1.65 -11.45 -28.25
C SER A 27 0.39 -11.85 -27.47
N HIS A 28 0.42 -11.78 -26.14
CA HIS A 28 -0.72 -12.12 -25.27
C HIS A 28 -1.53 -10.90 -24.77
N PHE A 29 -1.14 -9.66 -25.09
CA PHE A 29 -1.87 -8.47 -24.60
C PHE A 29 -3.26 -8.29 -25.21
N HIS A 30 -3.52 -8.85 -26.39
CA HIS A 30 -4.85 -8.73 -27.01
C HIS A 30 -5.97 -9.37 -26.18
N GLU A 31 -5.66 -10.28 -25.25
CA GLU A 31 -6.63 -10.86 -24.30
C GLU A 31 -6.73 -10.09 -22.97
N ILE A 32 -5.71 -9.30 -22.62
CA ILE A 32 -5.61 -8.60 -21.34
C ILE A 32 -5.60 -7.10 -21.63
N ASN A 33 -6.79 -6.49 -21.69
CA ASN A 33 -6.91 -5.02 -21.67
C ASN A 33 -6.25 -4.50 -20.37
N LEU A 34 -4.96 -4.13 -20.47
CA LEU A 34 -4.14 -3.52 -19.42
C LEU A 34 -4.12 -2.00 -19.65
N PRO A 35 -5.16 -1.26 -19.24
CA PRO A 35 -5.22 0.19 -19.46
C PRO A 35 -4.09 0.96 -18.74
N TRP A 36 -3.37 0.30 -17.85
CA TRP A 36 -2.44 0.93 -16.92
C TRP A 36 -0.95 0.70 -17.23
N HIS A 37 -0.63 0.01 -18.32
CA HIS A 37 0.75 -0.20 -18.74
C HIS A 37 1.11 0.67 -19.96
N PRO A 38 2.30 1.29 -20.01
CA PRO A 38 2.72 2.11 -21.13
C PRO A 38 2.81 1.26 -22.42
N PRO A 39 2.38 1.79 -23.58
CA PRO A 39 2.36 1.06 -24.86
C PRO A 39 3.74 0.61 -25.39
N SER A 40 4.83 1.08 -24.77
CA SER A 40 6.20 1.02 -25.29
C SER A 40 7.04 -0.15 -24.75
N THR A 41 6.45 -1.10 -24.02
CA THR A 41 7.19 -2.25 -23.48
C THR A 41 6.75 -3.56 -24.15
N GLU A 42 7.68 -4.22 -24.85
CA GLU A 42 7.45 -5.53 -25.50
C GLU A 42 7.22 -6.65 -24.49
N THR A 43 7.59 -6.42 -23.23
CA THR A 43 7.44 -7.35 -22.11
C THR A 43 7.04 -6.62 -20.83
N VAL A 44 6.17 -7.26 -20.03
CA VAL A 44 5.81 -6.79 -18.69
C VAL A 44 6.23 -7.83 -17.67
N LYS A 45 7.08 -7.43 -16.72
CA LYS A 45 7.42 -8.25 -15.54
C LYS A 45 6.34 -8.07 -14.47
N TYR A 46 5.90 -9.18 -13.89
CA TYR A 46 4.90 -9.19 -12.82
C TYR A 46 5.22 -10.25 -11.76
N PHE A 47 4.61 -10.11 -10.60
CA PHE A 47 4.67 -11.08 -9.51
C PHE A 47 3.24 -11.40 -9.04
N LYS A 48 3.06 -12.53 -8.36
CA LYS A 48 1.78 -12.86 -7.70
C LYS A 48 1.79 -12.28 -6.30
N LEU A 49 0.66 -11.71 -5.87
CA LEU A 49 0.53 -11.19 -4.51
C LEU A 49 0.81 -12.26 -3.45
N LYS A 50 0.49 -13.53 -3.72
CA LYS A 50 0.85 -14.64 -2.83
C LYS A 50 2.36 -14.73 -2.56
N ASP A 51 3.18 -14.57 -3.60
CA ASP A 51 4.63 -14.66 -3.44
C ASP A 51 5.17 -13.49 -2.61
N LEU A 52 4.52 -12.32 -2.73
CA LEU A 52 4.75 -11.19 -1.83
C LEU A 52 4.37 -11.53 -0.38
N TRP A 53 3.18 -12.07 -0.13
CA TRP A 53 2.76 -12.44 1.23
C TRP A 53 3.67 -13.49 1.85
N ASP A 54 4.09 -14.48 1.07
CA ASP A 54 5.01 -15.53 1.51
C ASP A 54 6.37 -14.95 1.98
N SER A 55 6.84 -13.84 1.38
CA SER A 55 8.06 -13.15 1.84
C SER A 55 7.94 -12.60 3.26
N TYR A 56 6.73 -12.27 3.72
CA TYR A 56 6.47 -11.79 5.08
C TYR A 56 6.27 -12.91 6.10
N LYS A 57 6.21 -14.18 5.69
CA LYS A 57 5.94 -15.30 6.60
C LYS A 57 7.03 -15.44 7.67
N GLU A 58 8.30 -15.44 7.25
CA GLU A 58 9.43 -15.54 8.17
C GLU A 58 9.54 -14.29 9.05
N TRP A 59 9.41 -13.10 8.46
CA TRP A 59 9.46 -11.83 9.19
C TRP A 59 8.32 -11.69 10.21
N SER A 60 7.13 -12.21 9.91
CA SER A 60 6.00 -12.21 10.85
C SER A 60 6.25 -13.16 12.03
N ALA A 61 6.99 -14.27 11.82
CA ALA A 61 7.28 -15.26 12.86
C ALA A 61 8.49 -14.88 13.74
N PHE A 62 9.56 -14.36 13.15
CA PHE A 62 10.85 -14.15 13.83
C PHE A 62 11.31 -12.69 13.87
N GLY A 63 10.66 -11.81 13.10
CA GLY A 63 11.08 -10.43 12.90
C GLY A 63 12.15 -10.29 11.81
N ALA A 64 12.08 -9.19 11.05
CA ALA A 64 13.12 -8.77 10.12
C ALA A 64 14.31 -8.18 10.88
N CYS A 65 15.52 -8.61 10.52
CA CYS A 65 16.75 -8.21 11.20
C CYS A 65 17.47 -7.11 10.42
N THR A 66 17.81 -6.01 11.09
CA THR A 66 18.70 -4.97 10.56
C THR A 66 19.93 -4.77 11.44
N ARG A 67 21.02 -4.31 10.85
CA ARG A 67 22.25 -3.97 11.57
C ARG A 67 22.29 -2.48 11.85
N VAL A 68 22.32 -2.12 13.13
CA VAL A 68 22.46 -0.73 13.60
C VAL A 68 23.88 -0.53 14.10
N VAL A 69 24.56 0.49 13.59
CA VAL A 69 25.93 0.87 13.99
C VAL A 69 25.89 2.21 14.70
N PHE A 70 26.42 2.26 15.92
CA PHE A 70 26.51 3.47 16.73
C PHE A 70 27.71 4.32 16.33
N SER A 71 27.73 5.59 16.77
CA SER A 71 28.86 6.50 16.58
C SER A 71 30.15 6.02 17.23
N SER A 72 30.07 5.18 18.27
CA SER A 72 31.21 4.49 18.89
C SER A 72 31.83 3.41 18.00
N GLY A 73 31.19 3.04 16.87
CA GLY A 73 31.58 1.93 16.01
C GLY A 73 31.01 0.57 16.43
N GLU A 74 30.36 0.48 17.60
CA GLU A 74 29.66 -0.72 18.04
C GLU A 74 28.46 -1.03 17.13
N ALA A 75 28.17 -2.31 16.94
CA ALA A 75 27.07 -2.75 16.09
C ALA A 75 26.13 -3.70 16.84
N VAL A 76 24.83 -3.50 16.67
CA VAL A 76 23.78 -4.39 17.19
C VAL A 76 22.89 -4.88 16.06
N LYS A 77 22.40 -6.12 16.17
CA LYS A 77 21.31 -6.64 15.36
C LYS A 77 19.99 -6.26 16.02
N LYS A 78 19.12 -5.56 15.30
CA LYS A 78 17.79 -5.14 15.77
C LYS A 78 16.72 -5.87 14.97
N TYR A 79 15.74 -6.42 15.67
CA TYR A 79 14.64 -7.18 15.06
C TYR A 79 13.34 -6.38 15.09
N PHE A 80 12.60 -6.40 13.98
CA PHE A 80 11.34 -5.70 13.78
C PHE A 80 10.26 -6.65 13.31
N VAL A 81 9.08 -6.62 13.94
CA VAL A 81 7.92 -7.39 13.48
C VAL A 81 7.05 -6.53 12.55
N PRO A 82 6.72 -7.01 11.33
CA PRO A 82 5.82 -6.32 10.43
C PRO A 82 4.36 -6.51 10.86
N HIS A 83 3.59 -5.42 10.78
CA HIS A 83 2.14 -5.42 10.94
C HIS A 83 1.51 -4.69 9.76
N LEU A 84 0.44 -5.25 9.19
CA LEU A 84 -0.30 -4.57 8.14
C LEU A 84 -0.97 -3.32 8.75
N SER A 85 -0.64 -2.16 8.21
CA SER A 85 -1.11 -0.86 8.70
C SER A 85 -2.25 -0.33 7.83
N ALA A 86 -2.10 -0.42 6.52
CA ALA A 86 -3.17 -0.18 5.58
C ALA A 86 -2.94 -0.93 4.26
N ILE A 87 -3.99 -1.19 3.51
CA ILE A 87 -3.91 -1.71 2.14
C ILE A 87 -5.13 -1.27 1.35
N GLN A 88 -4.88 -0.83 0.12
CA GLN A 88 -5.93 -0.65 -0.88
C GLN A 88 -5.49 -1.33 -2.18
N ILE A 89 -6.32 -2.23 -2.67
CA ILE A 89 -6.11 -2.93 -3.94
C ILE A 89 -7.18 -2.47 -4.91
N TYR A 90 -6.75 -1.94 -6.05
CA TYR A 90 -7.63 -1.49 -7.12
C TYR A 90 -7.47 -2.38 -8.34
N THR A 91 -8.58 -2.82 -8.93
CA THR A 91 -8.61 -3.70 -10.11
C THR A 91 -9.38 -3.05 -11.26
N ASN A 92 -9.09 -3.47 -12.50
CA ASN A 92 -9.76 -2.94 -13.69
C ASN A 92 -11.25 -3.35 -13.76
N LYS A 93 -11.58 -4.53 -13.24
CA LYS A 93 -12.96 -5.05 -13.18
C LYS A 93 -13.41 -5.21 -11.73
N SER A 94 -14.71 -5.05 -11.49
CA SER A 94 -15.31 -5.49 -10.22
C SER A 94 -15.17 -7.00 -10.10
N LEU A 95 -14.41 -7.46 -9.10
CA LEU A 95 -14.27 -8.87 -8.76
C LEU A 95 -15.22 -9.28 -7.62
N LEU A 96 -16.04 -8.35 -7.14
CA LEU A 96 -17.09 -8.63 -6.17
C LEU A 96 -18.24 -9.36 -6.88
N PRO A 97 -18.84 -10.40 -6.26
CA PRO A 97 -20.02 -11.05 -6.81
C PRO A 97 -21.11 -10.00 -7.03
N SER A 98 -21.55 -9.81 -8.28
CA SER A 98 -22.68 -8.94 -8.56
C SER A 98 -23.94 -9.55 -7.96
N SER A 99 -24.40 -9.04 -6.82
CA SER A 99 -25.82 -9.11 -6.52
C SER A 99 -26.53 -8.22 -7.54
N VAL A 100 -27.29 -8.85 -8.44
CA VAL A 100 -28.08 -8.28 -9.54
C VAL A 100 -27.27 -7.85 -10.76
N LYS A 101 -27.24 -8.74 -11.77
CA LYS A 101 -27.03 -8.33 -13.16
C LYS A 101 -28.22 -7.44 -13.57
N SER A 102 -27.96 -6.15 -13.76
CA SER A 102 -28.76 -5.35 -14.69
C SER A 102 -27.86 -5.02 -15.86
N GLU A 103 -27.98 -5.82 -16.92
CA GLU A 103 -27.38 -5.54 -18.22
C GLU A 103 -28.09 -4.34 -18.83
N VAL A 104 -27.41 -3.20 -18.96
CA VAL A 104 -27.76 -2.21 -19.99
C VAL A 104 -26.46 -1.65 -20.58
N SER A 105 -26.02 -2.28 -21.67
CA SER A 105 -25.27 -1.59 -22.71
C SER A 105 -26.30 -1.03 -23.69
N SER A 106 -26.33 0.30 -23.77
CA SER A 106 -26.70 1.15 -24.92
C SER A 106 -27.52 0.57 -26.09
N ASN A 107 -28.63 1.28 -26.35
CA ASN A 107 -29.33 1.57 -27.61
C ASN A 107 -30.71 0.91 -27.90
N SER A 108 -31.59 1.83 -28.35
CA SER A 108 -32.85 1.69 -29.08
C SER A 108 -34.08 1.13 -28.35
N THR A 109 -34.97 2.08 -28.00
CA THR A 109 -36.41 2.09 -28.26
C THR A 109 -36.98 0.80 -28.88
N VAL A 110 -37.74 0.01 -28.11
CA VAL A 110 -39.22 -0.05 -28.15
C VAL A 110 -39.72 -1.10 -27.14
N GLU A 111 -40.75 -0.68 -26.40
CA GLU A 111 -41.93 -1.43 -25.94
C GLU A 111 -41.74 -2.83 -25.31
N PHE A 112 -41.97 -2.89 -23.99
CA PHE A 112 -42.55 -4.08 -23.38
C PHE A 112 -43.82 -3.66 -22.62
N GLU A 113 -44.95 -4.08 -23.18
CA GLU A 113 -46.25 -4.09 -22.52
C GLU A 113 -46.15 -4.94 -21.25
N SER A 114 -46.62 -4.41 -20.13
CA SER A 114 -46.98 -5.22 -18.98
C SER A 114 -48.15 -4.55 -18.27
N ASP A 115 -49.30 -5.15 -18.49
CA ASP A 115 -50.56 -4.89 -17.82
C ASP A 115 -50.43 -5.16 -16.32
N ALA A 116 -50.77 -4.16 -15.50
CA ALA A 116 -51.26 -4.40 -14.15
C ALA A 116 -52.16 -3.24 -13.72
N TRP A 117 -53.40 -3.60 -13.43
CA TRP A 117 -54.52 -2.72 -13.13
C TRP A 117 -54.49 -2.18 -11.69
N SER A 118 -54.90 -0.91 -11.51
CA SER A 118 -55.60 -0.37 -10.31
C SER A 118 -55.92 1.10 -10.60
N ASP A 119 -57.11 1.44 -11.07
CA ASP A 119 -58.35 1.76 -10.32
C ASP A 119 -58.32 3.10 -9.56
N ASP A 120 -59.50 3.70 -9.53
CA ASP A 120 -59.85 5.09 -9.78
C ASP A 120 -59.73 6.05 -8.58
N SER A 121 -59.68 7.31 -8.98
CA SER A 121 -59.70 8.58 -8.28
C SER A 121 -60.66 8.72 -7.10
N GLY A 122 -60.27 9.57 -6.16
CA GLY A 122 -61.19 10.17 -5.19
C GLY A 122 -60.55 11.24 -4.32
N SER A 123 -60.71 12.50 -4.74
CA SER A 123 -60.57 13.77 -4.00
C SER A 123 -60.73 13.71 -2.47
N ASP A 124 -59.99 14.50 -1.70
CA ASP A 124 -60.29 15.90 -1.40
C ASP A 124 -59.34 16.52 -0.35
N LYS A 125 -59.29 17.84 -0.40
CA LYS A 125 -58.45 18.76 0.36
C LYS A 125 -58.94 19.00 1.80
N LEU A 126 -58.11 19.79 2.51
CA LEU A 126 -58.30 20.51 3.79
C LEU A 126 -57.75 19.72 4.98
N SER A 127 -56.94 20.25 5.90
CA SER A 127 -56.46 21.60 6.20
C SER A 127 -55.52 21.48 7.40
N GLY A 128 -54.54 22.38 7.56
CA GLY A 128 -53.99 22.71 8.89
C GLY A 128 -52.46 22.69 9.01
N SER A 129 -51.84 23.84 8.76
CA SER A 129 -50.62 24.24 9.49
C SER A 129 -51.07 24.98 10.78
N PRO A 130 -50.20 25.38 11.73
CA PRO A 130 -48.77 25.09 11.93
C PRO A 130 -48.44 24.71 13.42
N SER A 131 -47.16 24.51 13.73
CA SER A 131 -46.45 25.00 14.95
C SER A 131 -45.62 23.96 15.74
N ASN A 132 -44.33 24.30 15.81
CA ASN A 132 -43.42 24.36 16.97
C ASN A 132 -43.17 23.17 17.94
N SER A 133 -41.88 22.84 18.00
CA SER A 133 -41.03 22.73 19.20
C SER A 133 -40.95 21.42 20.00
N SER A 134 -39.76 20.83 19.89
CA SER A 134 -38.93 20.28 20.97
C SER A 134 -39.08 18.81 21.41
N SER A 135 -37.94 18.14 21.19
CA SER A 135 -37.20 17.29 22.14
C SER A 135 -37.51 15.79 22.22
N LYS A 136 -36.37 15.06 22.26
CA LYS A 136 -36.14 13.66 22.65
C LYS A 136 -36.37 12.63 21.56
N ALA A 137 -35.54 11.60 21.38
CA ALA A 137 -34.20 11.25 21.82
C ALA A 137 -33.89 9.92 21.11
N TRP A 138 -32.62 9.67 20.77
CA TRP A 138 -32.01 8.38 20.41
C TRP A 138 -32.71 7.53 19.32
N ASP A 139 -32.07 7.40 18.15
CA ASP A 139 -31.54 6.09 17.73
C ASP A 139 -30.87 6.15 16.35
N ASN A 140 -29.77 5.38 16.26
CA ASN A 140 -29.12 4.86 15.06
C ASN A 140 -28.61 5.85 14.01
N MET A 141 -27.37 6.31 14.21
CA MET A 141 -26.52 6.68 13.07
C MET A 141 -25.99 5.39 12.43
N SER A 142 -26.70 4.91 11.43
CA SER A 142 -26.05 4.24 10.31
C SER A 142 -25.11 5.27 9.68
N ASP A 143 -23.81 5.01 9.74
CA ASP A 143 -22.79 5.78 9.02
C ASP A 143 -22.88 5.42 7.54
N ASP A 144 -23.98 5.85 6.91
CA ASP A 144 -24.14 5.82 5.47
C ASP A 144 -23.30 6.98 4.94
N SER A 145 -22.03 6.67 4.69
CA SER A 145 -21.06 7.55 4.04
C SER A 145 -21.60 7.93 2.66
N ASN A 146 -22.48 8.93 2.62
CA ASN A 146 -22.96 9.59 1.42
C ASN A 146 -21.80 10.39 0.81
N LEU A 147 -20.86 9.66 0.21
CA LEU A 147 -19.98 10.22 -0.78
C LEU A 147 -20.83 10.56 -2.00
N ASP A 148 -20.72 11.80 -2.44
CA ASP A 148 -21.37 12.30 -3.64
C ASP A 148 -21.12 11.31 -4.81
N PRO A 149 -22.16 10.73 -5.44
CA PRO A 149 -22.00 9.72 -6.48
C PRO A 149 -21.06 10.14 -7.61
N ALA A 150 -20.97 11.46 -7.88
CA ALA A 150 -20.04 12.03 -8.85
C ALA A 150 -18.56 11.84 -8.44
N VAL A 151 -18.22 11.98 -7.16
CA VAL A 151 -16.84 11.78 -6.65
C VAL A 151 -16.46 10.30 -6.69
N SER A 152 -17.40 9.41 -6.38
CA SER A 152 -17.20 7.96 -6.46
C SER A 152 -17.00 7.48 -7.91
N LEU A 153 -17.78 8.01 -8.86
CA LEU A 153 -17.60 7.74 -10.29
C LEU A 153 -16.27 8.26 -10.82
N HIS A 154 -15.88 9.50 -10.49
CA HIS A 154 -14.58 10.05 -10.90
C HIS A 154 -13.39 9.32 -10.28
N ALA A 155 -13.48 8.89 -9.01
CA ALA A 155 -12.44 8.08 -8.38
C ALA A 155 -12.32 6.70 -9.05
N ARG A 156 -13.47 6.09 -9.41
CA ARG A 156 -13.52 4.81 -10.14
C ARG A 156 -12.95 4.91 -11.55
N GLU A 157 -13.25 5.98 -12.28
CA GLU A 157 -12.67 6.25 -13.60
C GLU A 157 -11.16 6.48 -13.53
N ARG A 158 -10.69 7.12 -12.45
CA ARG A 158 -9.28 7.49 -12.28
C ARG A 158 -8.40 6.36 -11.75
N PHE A 159 -8.90 5.53 -10.84
CA PHE A 159 -8.09 4.55 -10.11
C PHE A 159 -8.54 3.10 -10.30
N GLY A 160 -9.71 2.86 -10.89
CA GLY A 160 -10.31 1.54 -11.00
C GLY A 160 -11.23 1.18 -9.83
N HIS A 161 -11.59 -0.09 -9.71
CA HIS A 161 -12.49 -0.60 -8.70
C HIS A 161 -11.75 -1.04 -7.44
N ILE A 162 -12.20 -0.61 -6.26
CA ILE A 162 -11.61 -1.08 -5.00
C ILE A 162 -12.00 -2.55 -4.74
N TYR A 163 -11.01 -3.44 -4.78
CA TYR A 163 -11.17 -4.86 -4.48
C TYR A 163 -10.99 -5.15 -2.99
N LEU A 164 -10.07 -4.47 -2.33
CA LEU A 164 -9.80 -4.62 -0.90
C LEU A 164 -9.44 -3.26 -0.34
N GLU A 165 -9.98 -2.95 0.82
CA GLU A 165 -9.62 -1.81 1.65
C GLU A 165 -9.50 -2.28 3.09
N PHE A 166 -8.39 -1.92 3.73
CA PHE A 166 -8.20 -2.15 5.15
C PHE A 166 -7.34 -1.02 5.71
N PHE A 167 -7.77 -0.47 6.84
CA PHE A 167 -7.01 0.46 7.65
C PHE A 167 -6.99 -0.05 9.08
N GLU A 168 -5.80 -0.19 9.64
CA GLU A 168 -5.66 -0.65 11.01
C GLU A 168 -6.16 0.41 11.99
N SER A 169 -6.95 -0.05 12.96
CA SER A 169 -7.57 0.78 13.99
C SER A 169 -7.12 0.39 15.40
N CYS A 170 -6.53 -0.80 15.54
CA CYS A 170 -6.02 -1.29 16.81
C CYS A 170 -4.70 -0.60 17.18
N SER A 171 -4.48 -0.40 18.49
CA SER A 171 -3.20 0.07 18.98
C SER A 171 -2.11 -1.01 18.78
N PRO A 172 -0.83 -0.63 18.70
CA PRO A 172 0.26 -1.53 18.30
C PRO A 172 0.32 -2.86 19.07
N ASN A 173 -0.04 -2.85 20.36
CA ASN A 173 0.07 -4.02 21.23
C ASN A 173 -1.02 -5.08 20.98
N TRP A 174 -2.10 -4.73 20.28
CA TRP A 174 -3.23 -5.63 20.01
C TRP A 174 -3.25 -6.15 18.57
N ARG A 175 -2.27 -5.75 17.77
CA ARG A 175 -2.20 -6.17 16.37
C ARG A 175 -1.61 -7.57 16.28
N VAL A 176 -2.11 -8.32 15.30
CA VAL A 176 -1.51 -9.58 14.90
C VAL A 176 -0.43 -9.33 13.84
N PRO A 177 0.63 -10.15 13.75
CA PRO A 177 1.64 -10.02 12.71
C PRO A 177 1.05 -9.97 11.30
N MET A 178 1.79 -9.35 10.37
CA MET A 178 1.31 -9.08 9.01
C MET A 178 0.73 -10.31 8.31
N MET A 179 1.42 -11.46 8.37
CA MET A 179 0.95 -12.68 7.69
C MET A 179 -0.38 -13.19 8.26
N ASP A 180 -0.59 -13.10 9.58
CA ASP A 180 -1.86 -13.49 10.22
C ASP A 180 -3.01 -12.59 9.76
N LYS A 181 -2.78 -11.28 9.68
CA LYS A 181 -3.78 -10.32 9.17
C LYS A 181 -4.09 -10.56 7.69
N ILE A 182 -3.09 -10.85 6.86
CA ILE A 182 -3.31 -11.19 5.44
C ILE A 182 -4.13 -12.48 5.30
N ASN A 183 -3.84 -13.50 6.11
CA ASN A 183 -4.62 -14.74 6.12
C ASN A 183 -6.07 -14.53 6.57
N GLU A 184 -6.30 -13.63 7.53
CA GLU A 184 -7.64 -13.22 7.95
C GLU A 184 -8.41 -12.57 6.80
N LEU A 185 -7.81 -11.56 6.14
CA LEU A 185 -8.43 -10.86 5.01
C LEU A 185 -8.70 -11.80 3.82
N ALA A 186 -7.81 -12.76 3.58
CA ALA A 186 -7.95 -13.73 2.49
C ALA A 186 -9.11 -14.72 2.68
N LYS A 187 -9.64 -14.90 3.89
CA LYS A 187 -10.84 -15.72 4.11
C LYS A 187 -12.06 -15.12 3.41
N ASP A 188 -12.22 -13.81 3.50
CA ASP A 188 -13.34 -13.08 2.89
C ASP A 188 -13.04 -12.63 1.46
N ARG A 189 -11.77 -12.41 1.14
CA ARG A 189 -11.28 -11.92 -0.16
C ARG A 189 -10.21 -12.87 -0.72
N PRO A 190 -10.59 -14.08 -1.19
CA PRO A 190 -9.63 -15.11 -1.59
C PRO A 190 -8.76 -14.73 -2.80
N ALA A 191 -9.22 -13.80 -3.65
CA ALA A 191 -8.40 -13.35 -4.78
C ALA A 191 -7.14 -12.58 -4.32
N LEU A 192 -7.06 -12.14 -3.05
CA LEU A 192 -5.83 -11.61 -2.45
C LEU A 192 -4.64 -12.57 -2.59
N MET A 193 -4.90 -13.88 -2.68
CA MET A 193 -3.88 -14.93 -2.85
C MET A 193 -3.64 -15.32 -4.32
N THR A 194 -4.36 -14.73 -5.28
CA THR A 194 -4.25 -15.12 -6.71
C THR A 194 -3.99 -13.95 -7.64
N LEU A 195 -4.29 -12.72 -7.21
CA LEU A 195 -4.06 -11.51 -7.99
C LEU A 195 -2.57 -11.35 -8.35
N ARG A 196 -2.33 -10.86 -9.57
CA ARG A 196 -0.99 -10.53 -10.07
C ARG A 196 -0.82 -9.02 -10.04
N SER A 197 0.40 -8.55 -9.85
CA SER A 197 0.73 -7.12 -9.85
C SER A 197 0.35 -6.40 -11.16
N MET A 198 0.29 -7.10 -12.28
CA MET A 198 -0.21 -6.56 -13.56
C MET A 198 -1.74 -6.40 -13.63
N ASP A 199 -2.49 -7.12 -12.80
CA ASP A 199 -3.96 -7.00 -12.74
C ASP A 199 -4.40 -5.79 -11.91
N LEU A 200 -3.44 -5.16 -11.21
CA LEU A 200 -3.66 -4.08 -10.27
C LEU A 200 -3.47 -2.72 -10.93
N SER A 201 -4.35 -1.80 -10.60
CA SER A 201 -4.18 -0.39 -10.95
C SER A 201 -2.93 0.19 -10.25
N PRO A 202 -2.23 1.15 -10.87
CA PRO A 202 -1.08 1.84 -10.29
C PRO A 202 -1.38 2.47 -8.93
N ALA A 203 -2.65 2.78 -8.66
CA ALA A 203 -3.11 3.29 -7.38
C ALA A 203 -3.11 2.24 -6.24
N SER A 204 -2.76 0.97 -6.50
CA SER A 204 -2.75 -0.09 -5.48
C SER A 204 -1.50 -0.04 -4.62
N TRP A 205 -1.67 -0.02 -3.30
CA TRP A 205 -0.59 0.18 -2.33
C TRP A 205 -0.87 -0.54 -1.01
N MET A 206 0.19 -0.72 -0.23
CA MET A 206 0.12 -1.15 1.17
C MET A 206 1.06 -0.33 2.05
N ALA A 207 0.71 -0.22 3.32
CA ALA A 207 1.58 0.29 4.37
C ALA A 207 1.83 -0.75 5.45
N ILE A 208 3.06 -0.78 5.96
CA ILE A 208 3.53 -1.75 6.94
C ILE A 208 4.15 -1.02 8.12
N ALA A 209 3.63 -1.29 9.31
CA ALA A 209 4.18 -0.78 10.57
C ALA A 209 5.19 -1.79 11.13
N TRP A 210 6.41 -1.32 11.38
CA TRP A 210 7.54 -2.09 11.88
C TRP A 210 7.83 -1.71 13.32
N TYR A 211 7.51 -2.62 14.25
CA TYR A 211 7.74 -2.42 15.67
C TYR A 211 8.98 -3.18 16.15
N PRO A 212 9.88 -2.55 16.90
CA PRO A 212 11.08 -3.20 17.41
C PRO A 212 10.74 -4.26 18.47
N ILE A 213 11.33 -5.45 18.39
CA ILE A 213 11.08 -6.56 19.32
C ILE A 213 12.22 -6.69 20.34
N TYR A 214 13.46 -6.87 19.86
CA TYR A 214 14.66 -7.03 20.69
C TYR A 214 15.92 -6.71 19.88
N HIS A 215 17.07 -6.62 20.55
CA HIS A 215 18.38 -6.45 19.91
C HIS A 215 19.46 -7.30 20.55
N ILE A 216 20.49 -7.62 19.77
CA ILE A 216 21.63 -8.45 20.17
C ILE A 216 22.95 -7.76 19.74
N PRO A 217 23.92 -7.55 20.64
CA PRO A 217 23.88 -7.82 22.09
C PRO A 217 22.88 -6.91 22.82
N ASN A 218 22.41 -7.35 24.01
CA ASN A 218 21.50 -6.57 24.85
C ASN A 218 22.25 -5.42 25.56
N VAL A 219 22.60 -4.39 24.80
CA VAL A 219 23.25 -3.15 25.30
C VAL A 219 22.20 -2.05 25.52
N GLY A 220 22.57 -0.99 26.24
CA GLY A 220 21.66 0.09 26.63
C GLY A 220 20.80 0.66 25.48
N SER A 221 19.56 1.05 25.82
CA SER A 221 18.41 1.17 24.90
C SER A 221 18.23 2.51 24.17
N LYS A 222 19.18 3.45 24.23
CA LYS A 222 18.99 4.80 23.65
C LYS A 222 18.87 4.73 22.13
N GLY A 223 17.75 5.24 21.58
CA GLY A 223 17.50 5.32 20.13
C GLY A 223 17.04 4.01 19.45
N LEU A 224 16.90 2.91 20.21
CA LEU A 224 16.50 1.60 19.69
C LEU A 224 14.98 1.34 19.76
N SER A 225 14.19 2.34 20.14
CA SER A 225 12.72 2.28 20.18
C SER A 225 12.06 2.85 18.93
N THR A 226 12.84 3.23 17.92
CA THR A 226 12.31 3.76 16.66
C THR A 226 11.40 2.74 16.01
N CYS A 227 10.22 3.20 15.57
CA CYS A 227 9.30 2.43 14.75
C CYS A 227 9.27 3.04 13.35
N PHE A 228 9.04 2.21 12.34
CA PHE A 228 8.98 2.64 10.94
C PHE A 228 7.62 2.30 10.36
N LEU A 229 7.15 3.14 9.46
CA LEU A 229 5.95 2.91 8.65
C LEU A 229 6.35 3.03 7.19
N THR A 230 6.38 1.93 6.46
CA THR A 230 6.82 1.90 5.06
C THR A 230 5.62 1.79 4.12
N TYR A 231 5.71 2.38 2.94
CA TYR A 231 4.68 2.34 1.89
C TYR A 231 5.23 1.70 0.63
N HIS A 232 4.48 0.75 0.06
CA HIS A 232 4.90 -0.05 -1.08
C HIS A 232 3.83 -0.04 -2.16
N THR A 233 4.25 0.01 -3.42
CA THR A 233 3.36 -0.17 -4.57
C THR A 233 3.10 -1.67 -4.75
N LEU A 234 1.89 -2.02 -5.17
CA LEU A 234 1.54 -3.42 -5.50
C LEU A 234 1.46 -3.66 -7.01
N SER A 235 1.38 -2.59 -7.80
CA SER A 235 1.25 -2.66 -9.25
C SER A 235 2.61 -2.74 -9.95
N SER A 236 2.67 -3.51 -11.04
CA SER A 236 3.83 -3.56 -11.92
C SER A 236 4.04 -2.31 -12.78
N ALA A 237 3.10 -1.36 -12.79
CA ALA A 237 3.15 -0.19 -13.67
C ALA A 237 4.36 0.74 -13.43
N PHE A 238 4.94 0.69 -12.23
CA PHE A 238 6.11 1.49 -11.83
C PHE A 238 7.38 0.65 -11.65
N LEU A 239 7.36 -0.64 -11.99
CA LEU A 239 8.56 -1.45 -11.95
C LEU A 239 9.45 -1.00 -13.11
N ASP A 240 10.49 -0.25 -12.77
CA ASP A 240 11.50 0.14 -13.72
C ASP A 240 12.26 -1.13 -14.14
N ASN A 241 12.23 -1.43 -15.44
CA ASN A 241 12.92 -2.57 -16.01
C ASN A 241 14.43 -2.28 -16.05
N GLY A 242 15.08 -2.19 -14.89
CA GLY A 242 16.53 -2.36 -14.69
C GLY A 242 17.47 -1.72 -15.72
N LYS A 243 17.09 -0.60 -16.33
CA LYS A 243 17.96 0.19 -17.18
C LYS A 243 18.20 1.50 -16.48
N GLU A 244 18.93 1.43 -15.37
CA GLU A 244 19.77 2.57 -15.02
C GLU A 244 20.58 2.90 -16.28
N LEU A 245 20.42 4.11 -16.78
CA LEU A 245 21.26 4.66 -17.83
C LEU A 245 22.68 4.64 -17.28
N GLU A 246 23.43 3.57 -17.56
CA GLU A 246 24.87 3.55 -17.42
C GLU A 246 25.40 4.66 -18.33
N LEU A 247 25.72 5.80 -17.71
CA LEU A 247 26.61 6.77 -18.31
C LEU A 247 27.96 6.07 -18.44
N ASP A 248 28.30 5.81 -19.70
CA ASP A 248 29.58 5.28 -20.17
C ASP A 248 30.73 6.08 -19.54
N ASP A 249 31.32 5.54 -18.46
CA ASP A 249 32.60 6.00 -17.93
C ASP A 249 33.54 4.79 -17.90
N GLU A 250 34.31 4.67 -18.99
CA GLU A 250 35.39 3.71 -19.16
C GLU A 250 36.46 3.91 -18.08
N THR A 251 36.36 3.22 -16.95
CA THR A 251 37.54 2.94 -16.11
C THR A 251 37.55 1.49 -15.62
N GLU A 252 38.26 0.66 -16.38
CA GLU A 252 38.70 -0.68 -16.04
C GLU A 252 39.35 -0.76 -14.65
N THR A 253 38.72 -1.47 -13.71
CA THR A 253 39.45 -2.15 -12.63
C THR A 253 38.89 -3.54 -12.33
N LEU A 254 39.74 -4.53 -12.61
CA LEU A 254 39.55 -5.96 -12.33
C LEU A 254 39.30 -6.24 -10.84
N LYS A 255 38.17 -6.89 -10.50
CA LYS A 255 38.09 -8.02 -9.54
C LYS A 255 36.65 -8.51 -9.28
N GLY A 256 36.49 -9.83 -9.40
CA GLY A 256 35.65 -10.60 -8.47
C GLY A 256 34.43 -11.27 -9.08
N THR A 257 34.62 -12.50 -9.55
CA THR A 257 33.58 -13.45 -9.97
C THR A 257 32.43 -13.55 -8.96
N CYS A 258 31.22 -13.18 -9.35
CA CYS A 258 29.93 -13.62 -8.80
C CYS A 258 28.90 -13.66 -9.95
N PRO A 259 27.94 -14.60 -9.92
CA PRO A 259 27.26 -15.06 -11.13
C PRO A 259 26.26 -14.02 -11.65
N VAL A 260 26.51 -13.56 -12.86
CA VAL A 260 25.53 -13.06 -13.81
C VAL A 260 24.49 -14.19 -14.00
N ASP A 261 23.22 -13.93 -13.70
CA ASP A 261 21.99 -14.61 -14.19
C ASP A 261 20.78 -14.54 -13.23
N ARG A 262 20.90 -14.01 -12.00
CA ARG A 262 19.74 -13.93 -11.05
C ARG A 262 18.96 -12.62 -11.03
N ALA A 263 19.54 -11.52 -11.49
CA ALA A 263 18.89 -10.21 -11.40
C ALA A 263 17.65 -10.08 -12.30
N ASP A 264 17.53 -10.93 -13.33
CA ASP A 264 16.42 -10.85 -14.28
C ASP A 264 15.14 -11.58 -13.82
N GLU A 265 15.23 -12.44 -12.81
CA GLU A 265 14.13 -13.28 -12.35
C GLU A 265 13.45 -12.78 -11.06
N GLU A 266 13.91 -11.70 -10.44
CA GLU A 266 13.37 -11.20 -9.17
C GLU A 266 12.92 -9.73 -9.26
N ILE A 267 11.89 -9.37 -8.49
CA ILE A 267 11.40 -8.01 -8.32
C ILE A 267 11.60 -7.59 -6.87
N SER A 268 12.29 -6.46 -6.67
CA SER A 268 12.44 -5.80 -5.38
C SER A 268 11.35 -4.75 -5.18
N LEU A 269 10.57 -4.85 -4.10
CA LEU A 269 9.50 -3.90 -3.79
C LEU A 269 9.95 -2.89 -2.74
N SER A 270 10.90 -2.04 -3.14
CA SER A 270 11.44 -1.00 -2.27
C SER A 270 10.35 -0.04 -1.81
N PRO A 271 10.37 0.40 -0.53
CA PRO A 271 9.42 1.41 -0.06
C PRO A 271 9.54 2.71 -0.86
N PHE A 272 8.42 3.20 -1.38
CA PHE A 272 8.37 4.52 -2.01
C PHE A 272 8.10 5.64 -0.99
N GLY A 273 7.61 5.28 0.21
CA GLY A 273 7.28 6.22 1.27
C GLY A 273 7.66 5.70 2.66
N LEU A 274 7.88 6.62 3.59
CA LEU A 274 8.31 6.32 4.96
C LEU A 274 7.73 7.30 5.98
N ALA A 275 7.36 6.83 7.16
CA ALA A 275 7.22 7.66 8.35
C ALA A 275 7.91 6.99 9.54
N THR A 276 8.29 7.78 10.56
CA THR A 276 9.03 7.29 11.72
C THR A 276 8.42 7.79 13.01
N TYR A 277 8.40 6.93 14.03
CA TYR A 277 7.93 7.26 15.37
C TYR A 277 9.04 6.96 16.38
N LYS A 278 9.24 7.85 17.36
CA LYS A 278 10.33 7.79 18.36
C LYS A 278 11.75 7.76 17.77
N MET A 279 11.91 8.21 16.53
CA MET A 279 13.22 8.41 15.94
C MET A 279 13.88 9.63 16.59
N GLN A 280 14.98 9.42 17.30
CA GLN A 280 15.69 10.47 18.02
C GLN A 280 17.17 10.50 17.63
N GLY A 281 17.74 11.70 17.58
CA GLY A 281 19.15 11.93 17.26
C GLY A 281 19.50 11.58 15.82
N ASP A 282 20.80 11.36 15.59
CA ASP A 282 21.43 11.11 14.30
C ASP A 282 21.70 9.61 14.03
N LEU A 283 21.21 8.72 14.91
CA LEU A 283 21.48 7.28 14.84
C LEU A 283 21.03 6.66 13.51
N TRP A 284 19.85 7.05 13.02
CA TRP A 284 19.25 6.44 11.84
C TRP A 284 19.63 7.16 10.55
N VAL A 285 19.58 8.49 10.59
CA VAL A 285 19.95 9.39 9.50
C VAL A 285 20.75 10.53 10.10
N ASN A 286 21.92 10.82 9.54
CA ASN A 286 22.71 11.96 9.95
C ASN A 286 22.31 13.20 9.13
N PRO A 287 21.80 14.28 9.76
CA PRO A 287 21.41 15.50 9.04
C PRO A 287 22.57 16.19 8.31
N LEU A 288 23.81 15.94 8.72
CA LEU A 288 25.01 16.47 8.07
C LEU A 288 25.37 15.70 6.79
N VAL A 289 24.81 14.50 6.59
CA VAL A 289 25.00 13.70 5.38
C VAL A 289 23.85 13.98 4.42
N THR A 290 24.04 14.98 3.56
CA THR A 290 22.99 15.57 2.73
C THR A 290 22.25 14.57 1.84
N PRO A 291 22.89 13.64 1.09
CA PRO A 291 22.15 12.76 0.19
C PRO A 291 21.19 11.80 0.91
N GLU A 292 21.62 11.24 2.03
CA GLU A 292 20.81 10.30 2.83
C GLU A 292 19.67 11.02 3.55
N TYR A 293 19.95 12.22 4.07
CA TYR A 293 18.92 13.06 4.69
C TYR A 293 17.86 13.50 3.67
N LEU A 294 18.27 13.90 2.46
CA LEU A 294 17.34 14.22 1.37
C LEU A 294 16.49 13.01 0.98
N LYS A 295 17.09 11.81 0.87
CA LYS A 295 16.33 10.58 0.61
C LYS A 295 15.27 10.33 1.68
N PHE A 296 15.63 10.50 2.95
CA PHE A 296 14.68 10.38 4.07
C PHE A 296 13.50 11.37 3.95
N ILE A 297 13.78 12.65 3.71
CA ILE A 297 12.73 13.67 3.53
C ILE A 297 11.86 13.39 2.31
N ASN A 298 12.45 12.93 1.21
CA ASN A 298 11.71 12.55 0.01
C ASN A 298 10.74 11.39 0.27
N LEU A 299 11.17 10.35 1.00
CA LEU A 299 10.29 9.24 1.39
C LEU A 299 9.15 9.70 2.31
N GLN A 300 9.41 10.62 3.25
CA GLN A 300 8.35 11.21 4.07
C GLN A 300 7.33 11.97 3.24
N ASN A 301 7.80 12.86 2.36
CA ASN A 301 6.93 13.64 1.49
C ASN A 301 6.16 12.77 0.51
N ALA A 302 6.76 11.69 0.00
CA ALA A 302 6.12 10.75 -0.91
C ALA A 302 4.94 10.03 -0.24
N ALA A 303 5.08 9.59 1.01
CA ALA A 303 3.98 8.98 1.77
C ALA A 303 2.78 9.93 1.93
N HIS A 304 3.04 11.19 2.33
CA HIS A 304 1.98 12.20 2.46
C HIS A 304 1.34 12.56 1.13
N SER A 305 2.14 12.73 0.07
CA SER A 305 1.66 13.11 -1.26
C SER A 305 0.80 12.01 -1.87
N TRP A 306 1.19 10.75 -1.69
CA TRP A 306 0.44 9.58 -2.16
C TRP A 306 -0.97 9.53 -1.55
N LEU A 307 -1.08 9.60 -0.23
CA LEU A 307 -2.37 9.56 0.45
C LEU A 307 -3.25 10.78 0.10
N LYS A 308 -2.63 11.96 -0.03
CA LYS A 308 -3.35 13.17 -0.46
C LYS A 308 -3.90 13.03 -1.88
N GLN A 309 -3.14 12.42 -2.80
CA GLN A 309 -3.57 12.18 -4.17
C GLN A 309 -4.76 11.21 -4.25
N LEU A 310 -4.78 10.20 -3.37
CA LEU A 310 -5.87 9.23 -3.27
C LEU A 310 -7.04 9.72 -2.41
N ASN A 311 -6.91 10.87 -1.76
CA ASN A 311 -7.87 11.40 -0.78
C ASN A 311 -8.17 10.41 0.35
N VAL A 312 -7.12 9.79 0.88
CA VAL A 312 -7.20 8.74 1.91
C VAL A 312 -6.69 9.25 3.25
N ASN A 313 -7.44 8.98 4.31
CA ASN A 313 -6.98 9.17 5.68
C ASN A 313 -6.35 7.89 6.24
N HIS A 314 -5.09 7.96 6.64
CA HIS A 314 -4.38 6.83 7.25
C HIS A 314 -4.07 7.11 8.72
N PRO A 315 -4.73 6.44 9.68
CA PRO A 315 -4.55 6.69 11.11
C PRO A 315 -3.11 6.55 11.60
N ASP A 316 -2.39 5.53 11.13
CA ASP A 316 -0.99 5.33 11.56
C ASP A 316 -0.06 6.41 11.03
N LEU A 317 -0.27 6.94 9.83
CA LEU A 317 0.57 8.06 9.37
C LEU A 317 0.42 9.26 10.32
N SER A 318 -0.82 9.56 10.70
CA SER A 318 -1.11 10.62 11.67
C SER A 318 -0.43 10.33 13.01
N PHE A 319 -0.55 9.11 13.54
CA PHE A 319 0.11 8.72 14.78
C PHE A 319 1.65 8.86 14.72
N PHE A 320 2.28 8.40 13.64
CA PHE A 320 3.74 8.44 13.50
C PHE A 320 4.27 9.88 13.38
N THR A 321 3.51 10.79 12.78
CA THR A 321 3.93 12.17 12.49
C THR A 321 3.59 13.17 13.60
N HIS A 322 2.45 13.04 14.28
CA HIS A 322 2.02 14.01 15.30
C HIS A 322 2.84 13.96 16.60
N HIS A 323 3.59 12.88 16.83
CA HIS A 323 4.42 12.72 18.02
C HIS A 323 5.90 13.07 17.82
N HIS A 324 6.27 13.70 16.69
CA HIS A 324 7.61 14.24 16.47
C HIS A 324 7.87 15.55 17.24
N SER A 325 6.81 16.27 17.62
CA SER A 325 6.87 17.62 18.20
C SER A 325 7.01 17.69 19.73
N ALA A 326 7.26 16.57 20.40
CA ALA A 326 7.42 16.52 21.86
C ALA A 326 8.73 15.81 22.26
N SER A 327 9.87 16.47 22.03
CA SER A 327 11.12 16.14 22.71
C SER A 327 12.06 17.32 22.74
#